data_AF-A0A183CGW1-F1
#
_entry.id   AF-A0A183CGW1-F1
#
_cell.length_a   1.000
_cell.length_b   1.000
_cell.length_c   1.000
_cell.angle_alpha   90.00
_cell.angle_beta   90.00
_cell.angle_gamma   90.00
#
_symmetry.space_group_name_H-M   'P 1'
#
loop_
_entity.id
_entity.type
_entity.pdbx_description
1 polymer ?
#
loop_
_entity_poly.entity_id
_entity_poly.type
_entity_poly.pdbx_seq_one_letter_code
_entity_poly.pdbx_strand_id
1 'polypeptide(L)'
;MENYEHIITMFDHGQISKDLGTVDGQFLAIFELGEIIKPLEELHKVAIHLDFKPANLLIFYKKKQQKFGIFSVKKLERSFKLIGLDGAFFFRGRRIGKINDGEIENHSFPVSARYSAPEYLNDEISTKSDIWSAALVIYEMLLVNYSNAKLTLNNIKKNVDKIAELYRGFAITNKTSETGSSNLVGIMKDSAELLEIGSQSWWLRYGEVIHNILNVQLNAPEIAFLLTNMLNNDPTKRLSAREILEFLDGQCVPKIEKNANEIPLFGTTDVPLLINTLNAEIKWFKMFYEYEDLYPMLTRTRSMLPKVKEGQKMLLKMLAKRKQICGQ
;
A
#
# COMPACT_ATOMS: atom_id res chain seq x y z
N MET A 1 -11.09 -16.13 -30.39
CA MET A 1 -11.33 -14.85 -29.69
C MET A 1 -11.97 -15.18 -28.36
N GLU A 2 -11.47 -14.65 -27.25
CA GLU A 2 -12.10 -14.84 -25.94
C GLU A 2 -13.27 -13.85 -25.80
N ASN A 3 -14.45 -14.33 -25.39
CA ASN A 3 -15.62 -13.49 -25.16
C ASN A 3 -15.53 -12.83 -23.78
N TYR A 4 -15.14 -11.56 -23.75
CA TYR A 4 -15.23 -10.70 -22.56
C TYR A 4 -16.58 -9.99 -22.56
N GLU A 5 -17.29 -10.02 -21.43
CA GLU A 5 -18.63 -9.42 -21.37
C GLU A 5 -18.61 -7.96 -20.91
N HIS A 6 -17.66 -7.58 -20.05
CA HIS A 6 -17.56 -6.22 -19.51
C HIS A 6 -16.11 -5.83 -19.26
N ILE A 7 -15.77 -4.57 -19.56
CA ILE A 7 -14.50 -3.92 -19.23
C ILE A 7 -14.83 -2.71 -18.36
N ILE A 8 -14.23 -2.64 -17.18
CA ILE A 8 -14.53 -1.59 -16.22
C ILE A 8 -13.20 -1.07 -15.66
N THR A 9 -13.08 0.25 -15.48
CA THR A 9 -11.96 0.83 -14.75
C THR A 9 -12.14 0.64 -13.25
N MET A 10 -11.05 0.50 -12.49
CA MET A 10 -11.16 0.30 -11.04
C MET A 10 -11.86 1.45 -10.31
N PHE A 11 -11.93 2.65 -10.89
CA PHE A 11 -12.62 3.80 -10.28
C PHE A 11 -14.15 3.68 -10.24
N ASP A 12 -14.77 2.83 -11.06
CA ASP A 12 -16.23 2.63 -11.08
C ASP A 12 -16.72 1.57 -10.07
N HIS A 13 -15.80 0.94 -9.33
CA HIS A 13 -16.13 -0.20 -8.46
C HIS A 13 -17.02 0.15 -7.26
N GLY A 14 -16.99 1.39 -6.78
CA GLY A 14 -17.84 1.87 -5.69
C GLY A 14 -19.33 1.87 -6.04
N GLN A 15 -19.67 1.93 -7.33
CA GLN A 15 -21.04 1.80 -7.83
C GLN A 15 -21.41 0.32 -8.03
N ILE A 16 -20.47 -0.48 -8.55
CA ILE A 16 -20.69 -1.89 -8.90
C ILE A 16 -20.78 -2.81 -7.67
N SER A 17 -20.12 -2.50 -6.57
CA SER A 17 -20.24 -3.30 -5.33
C SER A 17 -21.67 -3.28 -4.76
N LYS A 18 -22.47 -2.25 -5.08
CA LYS A 18 -23.90 -2.18 -4.73
C LYS A 18 -24.77 -2.99 -5.69
N ASP A 19 -24.41 -3.05 -6.97
CA ASP A 19 -25.23 -3.70 -8.01
C ASP A 19 -25.02 -5.23 -8.09
N LEU A 20 -23.90 -5.75 -7.57
CA LEU A 20 -23.58 -7.18 -7.64
C LEU A 20 -24.06 -8.04 -6.46
N GLY A 21 -24.75 -7.47 -5.47
CA GLY A 21 -25.49 -8.25 -4.47
C GLY A 21 -24.69 -9.34 -3.72
N THR A 22 -23.36 -9.23 -3.66
CA THR A 22 -22.53 -10.20 -2.93
C THR A 22 -22.57 -9.86 -1.45
N VAL A 23 -23.36 -10.65 -0.73
CA VAL A 23 -23.14 -11.00 0.67
C VAL A 23 -21.63 -11.19 0.88
N ASP A 24 -21.06 -10.52 1.89
CA ASP A 24 -19.65 -10.50 2.31
C ASP A 24 -18.69 -9.54 1.56
N GLY A 25 -18.96 -8.24 1.66
CA GLY A 25 -18.04 -7.15 1.30
C GLY A 25 -16.76 -7.03 2.16
N GLN A 26 -16.40 -8.07 2.93
CA GLN A 26 -15.30 -8.04 3.91
C GLN A 26 -14.00 -8.70 3.44
N PHE A 27 -13.98 -9.33 2.26
CA PHE A 27 -12.78 -9.98 1.75
C PHE A 27 -12.38 -9.39 0.40
N LEU A 28 -11.48 -8.41 0.42
CA LEU A 28 -10.47 -8.36 -0.64
C LEU A 28 -9.67 -9.66 -0.49
N ALA A 29 -10.08 -10.70 -1.21
CA ALA A 29 -9.46 -12.01 -1.06
C ALA A 29 -7.98 -11.88 -1.46
N ILE A 30 -7.09 -12.62 -0.80
CA ILE A 30 -5.69 -12.81 -1.20
C ILE A 30 -5.56 -13.06 -2.72
N PHE A 31 -6.57 -13.71 -3.31
CA PHE A 31 -6.73 -13.89 -4.74
C PHE A 31 -6.75 -12.57 -5.55
N GLU A 32 -7.52 -11.57 -5.12
CA GLU A 32 -7.62 -10.27 -5.81
C GLU A 32 -6.30 -9.50 -5.75
N LEU A 33 -5.54 -9.62 -4.65
CA LEU A 33 -4.19 -9.06 -4.55
C LEU A 33 -3.25 -9.70 -5.57
N GLY A 34 -3.27 -11.03 -5.68
CA GLY A 34 -2.45 -11.75 -6.65
C GLY A 34 -2.75 -11.30 -8.08
N GLU A 35 -4.02 -11.13 -8.43
CA GLU A 35 -4.41 -10.66 -9.76
C GLU A 35 -3.96 -9.23 -10.07
N ILE A 36 -3.91 -8.33 -9.07
CA ILE A 36 -3.40 -6.95 -9.25
C ILE A 36 -1.88 -6.94 -9.51
N ILE A 37 -1.14 -7.86 -8.89
CA ILE A 37 0.33 -7.91 -8.96
C ILE A 37 0.83 -8.64 -10.22
N LYS A 38 0.10 -9.63 -10.73
CA LYS A 38 0.47 -10.39 -11.94
C LYS A 38 0.86 -9.53 -13.15
N PRO A 39 0.11 -8.47 -13.53
CA PRO A 39 0.52 -7.59 -14.61
C PRO A 39 1.89 -6.94 -14.40
N LEU A 40 2.25 -6.60 -13.16
CA LEU A 40 3.57 -6.06 -12.84
C LEU A 40 4.66 -7.13 -12.96
N GLU A 41 4.42 -8.36 -12.52
CA GLU A 41 5.38 -9.46 -12.69
C GLU A 41 5.73 -9.67 -14.17
N GLU A 42 4.74 -9.65 -15.05
CA GLU A 42 4.96 -9.78 -16.49
C GLU A 42 5.65 -8.56 -17.08
N LEU A 43 5.20 -7.35 -16.73
CA LEU A 43 5.79 -6.11 -17.23
C LEU A 43 7.25 -5.96 -16.80
N HIS A 44 7.58 -6.28 -15.54
CA HIS A 44 8.91 -6.16 -14.93
C HIS A 44 9.98 -7.06 -15.54
N LYS A 45 9.60 -7.93 -16.49
CA LYS A 45 10.55 -8.66 -17.34
C LYS A 45 11.14 -7.78 -18.45
N VAL A 46 10.46 -6.70 -18.82
CA VAL A 46 10.80 -5.89 -20.01
C VAL A 46 10.75 -4.38 -19.79
N ALA A 47 10.01 -3.90 -18.78
CA ALA A 47 9.85 -2.48 -18.50
C ALA A 47 9.46 -2.16 -17.04
N ILE A 48 9.47 -0.87 -16.69
CA ILE A 48 8.93 -0.28 -15.46
C ILE A 48 7.74 0.61 -15.86
N HIS A 49 6.61 0.54 -15.16
CA HIS A 49 5.40 1.27 -15.51
C HIS A 49 5.47 2.77 -15.20
N LEU A 50 5.99 3.12 -14.02
CA LEU A 50 6.16 4.49 -13.47
C LEU A 50 4.88 5.27 -13.16
N ASP A 51 3.73 4.85 -13.67
CA ASP A 51 2.43 5.47 -13.36
C ASP A 51 1.37 4.44 -12.91
N PHE A 52 1.76 3.46 -12.08
CA PHE A 52 0.81 2.44 -11.60
C PHE A 52 -0.23 3.07 -10.65
N LYS A 53 -1.49 3.09 -11.06
CA LYS A 53 -2.59 3.71 -10.33
C LYS A 53 -3.94 3.09 -10.70
N PRO A 54 -5.03 3.34 -9.96
CA PRO A 54 -6.33 2.71 -10.23
C PRO A 54 -6.86 2.99 -11.65
N ALA A 55 -6.59 4.18 -12.21
CA ALA A 55 -7.02 4.54 -13.56
C ALA A 55 -6.37 3.68 -14.65
N ASN A 56 -5.20 3.13 -14.35
CA ASN A 56 -4.40 2.32 -15.26
C ASN A 56 -4.62 0.81 -15.05
N LEU A 57 -5.57 0.42 -14.17
CA LEU A 57 -5.98 -0.95 -13.95
C LEU A 57 -7.39 -1.18 -14.51
N LEU A 58 -7.46 -2.05 -15.52
CA LEU A 58 -8.71 -2.53 -16.10
C LEU A 58 -9.08 -3.88 -15.51
N ILE A 59 -10.35 -4.05 -15.19
CA ILE A 59 -10.90 -5.31 -14.68
C ILE A 59 -11.70 -5.97 -15.80
N PHE A 60 -11.35 -7.22 -16.07
CA PHE A 60 -12.01 -8.07 -17.04
C PHE A 60 -12.76 -9.18 -16.32
N TYR A 61 -14.00 -9.41 -16.75
CA TYR A 61 -14.82 -10.52 -16.27
C TYR A 61 -14.92 -11.58 -17.35
N LYS A 62 -14.54 -12.81 -17.00
CA LYS A 62 -14.63 -13.99 -17.86
C LYS A 62 -15.55 -15.01 -17.21
N LYS A 63 -16.65 -15.35 -17.87
CA LYS A 63 -17.47 -16.49 -17.46
C LYS A 63 -16.74 -17.78 -17.82
N LYS A 64 -16.32 -18.54 -16.82
CA LYS A 64 -15.75 -19.87 -16.99
C LYS A 64 -16.78 -20.92 -16.59
N GLN A 65 -17.04 -21.83 -17.51
CA GLN A 65 -17.89 -22.97 -17.25
C GLN A 65 -17.02 -24.07 -16.64
N GLN A 66 -17.16 -24.31 -15.34
CA GLN A 66 -16.46 -25.39 -14.66
C GLN A 66 -17.39 -26.61 -14.60
N LYS A 67 -17.00 -27.71 -15.25
CA LYS A 67 -17.75 -28.97 -15.21
C LYS A 67 -17.25 -29.83 -14.05
N PHE A 68 -18.18 -30.27 -13.21
CA PHE A 68 -17.96 -31.24 -12.14
C PHE A 68 -18.89 -32.43 -12.41
N GLY A 69 -18.43 -33.37 -13.23
CA GLY A 69 -19.26 -34.48 -13.72
C GLY A 69 -20.42 -33.98 -14.59
N ILE A 70 -21.65 -34.33 -14.22
CA ILE A 70 -22.88 -33.89 -14.90
C ILE A 70 -23.29 -32.46 -14.54
N PHE A 71 -22.72 -31.89 -13.46
CA PHE A 71 -23.02 -30.54 -13.04
C PHE A 71 -22.07 -29.55 -13.71
N SER A 72 -22.62 -28.40 -14.09
CA SER A 72 -21.83 -27.30 -14.60
C SER A 72 -22.11 -26.05 -13.78
N VAL A 73 -21.06 -25.52 -13.16
CA VAL A 73 -21.12 -24.26 -12.42
C VAL A 73 -20.49 -23.18 -13.28
N LYS A 74 -21.21 -22.10 -13.53
CA LYS A 74 -20.66 -20.89 -14.15
C LYS A 74 -19.94 -20.10 -13.06
N LYS A 75 -18.61 -20.08 -13.09
CA LYS A 75 -17.79 -19.25 -12.23
C LYS A 75 -17.39 -17.98 -12.99
N LEU A 76 -17.58 -16.82 -12.39
CA LEU A 76 -17.06 -15.57 -12.92
C LEU A 76 -15.59 -15.45 -12.46
N GLU A 77 -14.66 -15.52 -13.39
CA GLU A 77 -13.25 -15.22 -13.14
C GLU A 77 -13.01 -13.74 -13.43
N ARG A 78 -12.27 -13.08 -12.53
CA ARG A 78 -11.81 -11.69 -12.70
C ARG A 78 -10.34 -11.73 -13.05
N SER A 79 -9.91 -10.86 -13.95
CA SER A 79 -8.49 -10.62 -14.21
C SER A 79 -8.21 -9.13 -14.38
N PHE A 80 -7.02 -8.71 -13.99
CA PHE A 80 -6.59 -7.32 -14.10
C PHE A 80 -5.62 -7.18 -15.27
N LYS A 81 -5.73 -6.06 -16.00
CA LYS A 81 -4.76 -5.68 -17.03
C LYS A 81 -4.30 -4.25 -16.79
N LEU A 82 -3.00 -4.05 -17.00
CA LEU A 82 -2.34 -2.77 -16.86
C LEU A 82 -2.33 -2.04 -18.22
N ILE A 83 -2.72 -0.77 -18.22
CA ILE A 83 -2.73 0.14 -19.37
C ILE A 83 -1.94 1.41 -19.05
N GLY A 84 -1.73 2.30 -20.03
CA GLY A 84 -1.04 3.57 -19.79
C GLY A 84 0.48 3.45 -19.84
N LEU A 85 1.01 2.72 -20.84
CA LEU A 85 2.44 2.45 -21.01
C LEU A 85 3.21 3.59 -21.72
N ASP A 86 2.56 4.71 -22.04
CA ASP A 86 3.19 5.83 -22.77
C ASP A 86 4.35 6.46 -21.97
N GLY A 87 4.32 6.31 -20.64
CA GLY A 87 5.37 6.75 -19.72
C GLY A 87 6.32 5.65 -19.24
N ALA A 88 6.18 4.42 -19.73
CA ALA A 88 6.93 3.28 -19.24
C ALA A 88 8.40 3.33 -19.65
N PHE A 89 9.28 2.87 -18.76
CA PHE A 89 10.72 2.75 -19.03
C PHE A 89 11.05 1.32 -19.49
N PHE A 90 11.39 1.14 -20.77
CA PHE A 90 11.76 -0.16 -21.34
C PHE A 90 13.24 -0.48 -21.16
N PHE A 91 13.58 -1.71 -20.80
CA PHE A 91 14.97 -2.11 -20.54
C PHE A 91 15.88 -2.15 -21.78
N ARG A 92 15.35 -2.03 -23.02
CA ARG A 92 16.12 -1.96 -24.29
C ARG A 92 17.29 -2.97 -24.39
N GLY A 93 17.09 -4.21 -23.94
CA GLY A 93 18.13 -5.26 -23.97
C GLY A 93 19.18 -5.19 -22.85
N ARG A 94 19.06 -4.24 -21.91
CA ARG A 94 19.87 -4.18 -20.69
C ARG A 94 19.38 -5.25 -19.70
N ARG A 95 20.31 -5.92 -19.02
CA ARG A 95 19.96 -6.88 -17.95
C ARG A 95 19.37 -6.13 -16.77
N ILE A 96 18.23 -6.62 -16.27
CA ILE A 96 17.58 -6.21 -15.03
C ILE A 96 18.61 -6.33 -13.89
N GLY A 97 19.10 -5.20 -13.37
CA GLY A 97 20.13 -5.15 -12.32
C GLY A 97 21.45 -4.44 -12.70
N LYS A 98 21.61 -3.98 -13.95
CA LYS A 98 22.75 -3.14 -14.38
C LYS A 98 22.31 -1.81 -15.01
N ILE A 99 21.20 -1.24 -14.55
CA ILE A 99 20.90 0.16 -14.86
C ILE A 99 21.68 0.95 -13.81
N ASN A 100 22.84 1.47 -14.19
CA ASN A 100 23.59 2.37 -13.31
C ASN A 100 22.78 3.66 -13.17
N ASP A 101 22.61 4.13 -11.93
CA ASP A 101 21.79 5.30 -11.55
C ASP A 101 22.19 6.60 -12.28
N GLY A 102 23.36 6.65 -12.93
CA GLY A 102 23.86 7.81 -13.65
C GLY A 102 23.44 7.96 -15.12
N GLU A 103 22.69 7.02 -15.72
CA GLU A 103 22.27 7.10 -17.14
C GLU A 103 20.80 7.48 -17.36
N ILE A 104 20.07 7.77 -16.30
CA ILE A 104 18.72 8.32 -16.40
C ILE A 104 18.86 9.84 -16.60
N GLU A 105 19.27 10.25 -17.79
CA GLU A 105 19.38 11.68 -18.12
C GLU A 105 18.01 12.35 -18.08
N ASN A 106 17.78 13.25 -17.11
CA ASN A 106 16.76 14.31 -17.08
C ASN A 106 15.40 13.99 -17.73
N HIS A 107 14.85 12.80 -17.47
CA HIS A 107 13.50 12.47 -17.91
C HIS A 107 12.50 12.96 -16.86
N SER A 108 11.65 13.93 -17.24
CA SER A 108 10.45 14.22 -16.48
C SER A 108 9.54 12.98 -16.55
N PHE A 109 9.52 12.22 -15.46
CA PHE A 109 8.69 11.04 -15.37
C PHE A 109 7.22 11.43 -15.20
N PRO A 110 6.29 10.83 -15.96
CA PRO A 110 4.86 11.11 -15.84
C PRO A 110 4.27 10.40 -14.61
N VAL A 111 4.73 10.78 -13.41
CA VAL A 111 4.34 10.12 -12.16
C VAL A 111 3.16 10.84 -11.52
N SER A 112 2.16 10.06 -11.12
CA SER A 112 1.10 10.56 -10.23
C SER A 112 1.62 10.74 -8.80
N ALA A 113 1.79 11.99 -8.35
CA ALA A 113 2.38 12.37 -7.05
C ALA A 113 1.89 11.55 -5.83
N ARG A 114 0.61 11.17 -5.81
CA ARG A 114 0.00 10.32 -4.76
C ARG A 114 0.67 8.95 -4.64
N TYR A 115 0.92 8.31 -5.78
CA TYR A 115 1.44 6.94 -5.85
C TYR A 115 2.97 6.90 -5.98
N SER A 116 3.62 8.06 -6.11
CA SER A 116 5.07 8.20 -6.22
C SER A 116 5.83 7.50 -5.08
N ALA A 117 6.83 6.70 -5.45
CA ALA A 117 7.76 6.12 -4.50
C ALA A 117 8.76 7.17 -3.98
N PRO A 118 9.30 7.03 -2.75
CA PRO A 118 10.23 8.01 -2.19
C PRO A 118 11.52 8.16 -2.99
N GLU A 119 12.00 7.10 -3.64
CA GLU A 119 13.22 7.14 -4.45
C GLU A 119 13.15 8.09 -5.67
N TYR A 120 11.95 8.45 -6.14
CA TYR A 120 11.77 9.45 -7.19
C TYR A 120 12.32 10.84 -6.83
N LEU A 121 12.56 11.12 -5.55
CA LEU A 121 13.17 12.37 -5.11
C LEU A 121 14.66 12.46 -5.42
N ASN A 122 15.30 11.32 -5.66
CA ASN A 122 16.70 11.22 -6.05
C ASN A 122 16.83 10.89 -7.54
N ASP A 123 15.75 11.05 -8.32
CA ASP A 123 15.65 10.65 -9.73
C ASP A 123 15.95 9.15 -9.97
N GLU A 124 15.83 8.33 -8.92
CA GLU A 124 16.02 6.88 -8.98
C GLU A 124 14.69 6.20 -9.32
N ILE A 125 14.71 5.32 -10.33
CA ILE A 125 13.56 4.48 -10.68
C ILE A 125 13.94 3.02 -10.69
N SER A 126 13.02 2.16 -10.26
CA SER A 126 13.17 0.72 -10.42
C SER A 126 11.80 0.07 -10.52
N THR A 127 11.78 -1.24 -10.81
CA THR A 127 10.56 -2.05 -10.69
C THR A 127 9.94 -1.96 -9.30
N LYS A 128 10.75 -1.65 -8.27
CA LYS A 128 10.27 -1.45 -6.89
C LYS A 128 9.40 -0.21 -6.76
N SER A 129 9.56 0.81 -7.60
CA SER A 129 8.72 2.01 -7.57
C SER A 129 7.27 1.71 -7.98
N ASP A 130 7.08 0.78 -8.92
CA ASP A 130 5.73 0.26 -9.24
C ASP A 130 5.15 -0.55 -8.08
N ILE A 131 5.97 -1.30 -7.34
CA ILE A 131 5.54 -2.07 -6.16
C ILE A 131 5.03 -1.15 -5.05
N TRP A 132 5.70 -0.02 -4.81
CA TRP A 132 5.23 1.00 -3.88
C TRP A 132 3.87 1.54 -4.31
N SER A 133 3.76 1.91 -5.58
CA SER A 133 2.52 2.42 -6.17
C SER A 133 1.37 1.40 -6.02
N ALA A 134 1.65 0.12 -6.27
CA ALA A 134 0.69 -0.96 -6.12
C ALA A 134 0.21 -1.15 -4.68
N ALA A 135 1.10 -0.99 -3.69
CA ALA A 135 0.70 -1.05 -2.28
C ALA A 135 -0.28 0.06 -1.90
N LEU A 136 -0.09 1.28 -2.42
CA LEU A 136 -1.01 2.39 -2.19
C LEU A 136 -2.36 2.15 -2.87
N VAL A 137 -2.37 1.57 -4.07
CA VAL A 137 -3.60 1.12 -4.75
C VAL A 137 -4.34 0.06 -3.93
N ILE A 138 -3.63 -0.92 -3.39
CA ILE A 138 -4.22 -1.94 -2.52
C ILE A 138 -4.79 -1.31 -1.25
N TYR A 139 -4.05 -0.39 -0.61
CA TYR A 139 -4.55 0.35 0.55
C TYR A 139 -5.85 1.10 0.23
N GLU A 140 -5.92 1.75 -0.94
CA GLU A 140 -7.13 2.43 -1.41
C GLU A 140 -8.34 1.49 -1.42
N MET A 141 -8.17 0.26 -1.92
CA MET A 141 -9.22 -0.77 -1.93
C MET A 141 -9.58 -1.24 -0.52
N LEU A 142 -8.58 -1.44 0.34
CA LEU A 142 -8.81 -1.88 1.73
C LEU A 142 -9.52 -0.81 2.55
N LEU A 143 -9.25 0.48 2.31
CA LEU A 143 -9.96 1.58 2.96
C LEU A 143 -11.45 1.60 2.59
N VAL A 144 -11.79 1.27 1.35
CA VAL A 144 -13.20 1.13 0.92
C VAL A 144 -13.89 0.00 1.67
N ASN A 145 -13.19 -1.13 1.86
CA ASN A 145 -13.78 -2.34 2.46
C ASN A 145 -13.83 -2.31 4.00
N TYR A 146 -12.84 -1.69 4.64
CA TYR A 146 -12.70 -1.70 6.10
C TYR A 146 -13.07 -0.38 6.77
N SER A 147 -13.43 0.66 6.03
CA SER A 147 -13.97 1.86 6.67
C SER A 147 -15.39 1.61 7.16
N ASN A 148 -15.61 1.82 8.45
CA ASN A 148 -16.95 1.79 9.05
C ASN A 148 -17.81 2.99 8.60
N ALA A 149 -17.19 4.02 8.01
CA ALA A 149 -17.87 5.19 7.50
C ALA A 149 -18.07 5.08 5.99
N LYS A 150 -19.18 5.66 5.49
CA LYS A 150 -19.33 5.91 4.04
C LYS A 150 -18.31 6.97 3.64
N LEU A 151 -17.10 6.54 3.27
CA LEU A 151 -16.08 7.45 2.75
C LEU A 151 -16.47 7.90 1.34
N THR A 152 -16.34 9.20 1.07
CA THR A 152 -16.38 9.69 -0.31
C THR A 152 -15.06 9.34 -1.01
N LEU A 153 -15.06 9.32 -2.34
CA LEU A 153 -13.84 9.14 -3.13
C LEU A 153 -12.75 10.17 -2.77
N ASN A 154 -13.14 11.40 -2.43
CA ASN A 154 -12.21 12.43 -2.02
C ASN A 154 -11.60 12.15 -0.64
N ASN A 155 -12.36 11.58 0.30
CA ASN A 155 -11.82 11.15 1.60
C ASN A 155 -10.82 10.00 1.43
N ILE A 156 -11.14 9.03 0.57
CA ILE A 156 -10.25 7.90 0.27
C ILE A 156 -8.91 8.40 -0.28
N LYS A 157 -8.95 9.28 -1.30
CA LYS A 157 -7.75 9.88 -1.90
C LYS A 157 -6.88 10.61 -0.87
N LYS A 158 -7.49 11.45 -0.02
CA LYS A 158 -6.80 12.16 1.07
C LYS A 158 -6.18 11.19 2.08
N ASN A 159 -6.85 10.09 2.39
CA ASN A 159 -6.33 9.09 3.32
C ASN A 159 -5.14 8.33 2.69
N VAL A 160 -5.18 8.01 1.40
CA VAL A 160 -4.03 7.41 0.69
C VAL A 160 -2.84 8.36 0.66
N ASP A 161 -3.05 9.65 0.41
CA ASP A 161 -1.97 10.66 0.44
C ASP A 161 -1.26 10.67 1.81
N LYS A 162 -2.02 10.68 2.90
CA LYS A 162 -1.50 10.62 4.28
C LYS A 162 -0.84 9.28 4.63
N ILE A 163 -1.34 8.15 4.11
CA ILE A 163 -0.67 6.83 4.29
C ILE A 163 0.70 6.88 3.63
N ALA A 164 0.78 7.38 2.40
CA ALA A 164 2.05 7.51 1.69
C ALA A 164 3.04 8.37 2.50
N GLU A 165 2.59 9.50 3.05
CA GLU A 165 3.41 10.36 3.93
C GLU A 165 3.95 9.62 5.17
N LEU A 166 3.08 8.88 5.88
CA LEU A 166 3.47 8.10 7.07
C LEU A 166 4.54 7.05 6.75
N TYR A 167 4.38 6.33 5.65
CA TYR A 167 5.35 5.31 5.24
C TYR A 167 6.67 5.92 4.77
N ARG A 168 6.64 7.02 4.01
CA ARG A 168 7.85 7.76 3.59
C ARG A 168 8.65 8.32 4.78
N GLY A 169 8.05 8.39 5.97
CA GLY A 169 8.75 8.63 7.22
C GLY A 169 9.23 10.07 7.43
N PHE A 170 8.53 11.06 6.88
CA PHE A 170 8.85 12.51 6.97
C PHE A 170 10.27 12.93 6.52
N ALA A 171 11.15 11.98 6.17
CA ALA A 171 12.57 12.16 5.90
C ALA A 171 12.89 12.86 4.57
N ILE A 172 11.86 13.30 3.84
CA ILE A 172 11.96 13.99 2.55
C ILE A 172 12.41 15.46 2.72
N THR A 173 12.46 15.97 3.95
CA THR A 173 12.72 17.39 4.24
C THR A 173 14.17 17.84 4.26
N ASN A 174 15.13 16.96 4.57
CA ASN A 174 16.47 17.44 4.93
C ASN A 174 17.52 17.37 3.80
N LYS A 175 17.25 16.71 2.67
CA LYS A 175 18.26 16.54 1.59
C LYS A 175 18.08 17.44 0.37
N THR A 176 16.98 18.19 0.26
CA THR A 176 16.61 18.91 -0.98
C THR A 176 16.80 20.43 -0.92
N SER A 177 17.75 20.92 -0.11
CA SER A 177 18.12 22.34 -0.10
C SER A 177 19.24 22.73 -1.07
N GLU A 178 19.90 21.79 -1.76
CA GLU A 178 21.11 22.13 -2.52
C GLU A 178 21.10 21.84 -4.03
N THR A 179 20.23 20.97 -4.56
CA THR A 179 20.23 20.66 -6.00
C THR A 179 18.84 20.70 -6.61
N GLY A 180 18.64 21.66 -7.52
CA GLY A 180 17.35 22.02 -8.10
C GLY A 180 16.77 20.98 -9.06
N SER A 181 15.59 20.46 -8.71
CA SER A 181 14.56 19.97 -9.63
C SER A 181 13.21 20.34 -9.02
N SER A 182 12.54 21.35 -9.58
CA SER A 182 11.67 22.27 -8.82
C SER A 182 10.19 21.94 -8.74
N ASN A 183 9.69 20.84 -9.32
CA ASN A 183 8.23 20.64 -9.43
C ASN A 183 7.64 19.58 -8.50
N LEU A 184 8.34 18.48 -8.23
CA LEU A 184 7.91 17.46 -7.24
C LEU A 184 8.29 17.85 -5.81
N VAL A 185 9.45 18.51 -5.65
CA VAL A 185 10.00 18.92 -4.36
C VAL A 185 9.15 20.00 -3.69
N GLY A 186 8.54 20.93 -4.45
CA GLY A 186 7.65 21.95 -3.89
C GLY A 186 6.38 21.37 -3.27
N ILE A 187 5.76 20.39 -3.95
CA ILE A 187 4.53 19.72 -3.49
C ILE A 187 4.80 18.86 -2.23
N MET A 188 6.01 18.32 -2.09
CA MET A 188 6.42 17.53 -0.91
C MET A 188 7.02 18.37 0.23
N LYS A 189 7.43 19.62 -0.01
CA LYS A 189 7.96 20.52 1.04
C LYS A 189 6.84 21.14 1.89
N ASP A 190 5.73 21.53 1.28
CA ASP A 190 4.59 22.12 2.01
C ASP A 190 3.92 21.13 2.98
N SER A 191 4.09 19.83 2.74
CA SER A 191 3.55 18.76 3.60
C SER A 191 4.42 18.47 4.81
N ALA A 192 5.59 19.09 4.92
CA ALA A 192 6.63 18.70 5.86
C ALA A 192 7.17 19.87 6.70
N GLU A 193 6.26 20.72 7.19
CA GLU A 193 6.41 21.17 8.57
C GLU A 193 6.66 19.92 9.42
N LEU A 194 7.80 19.89 10.12
CA LEU A 194 8.24 18.80 10.98
C LEU A 194 7.20 18.59 12.09
N LEU A 195 6.14 17.86 11.77
CA LEU A 195 5.16 17.43 12.74
C LEU A 195 5.87 16.41 13.61
N GLU A 196 6.34 16.85 14.77
CA GLU A 196 6.86 15.98 15.81
C GLU A 196 5.84 14.86 16.02
N ILE A 197 6.28 13.61 15.84
CA ILE A 197 5.42 12.45 15.98
C ILE A 197 4.77 12.53 17.35
N GLY A 198 3.44 12.66 17.35
CA GLY A 198 2.68 12.76 18.59
C GLY A 198 2.26 14.13 19.05
N SER A 199 2.69 15.19 18.36
CA SER A 199 2.11 16.52 18.56
C SER A 199 0.62 16.53 18.22
N GLN A 200 -0.09 17.52 18.76
CA GLN A 200 -1.52 17.71 18.51
C GLN A 200 -1.85 17.84 17.02
N SER A 201 -1.07 18.65 16.30
CA SER A 201 -1.20 18.85 14.86
C SER A 201 -0.94 17.54 14.08
N TRP A 202 -0.03 16.70 14.56
CA TRP A 202 0.20 15.37 13.99
C TRP A 202 -1.02 14.45 14.16
N TRP A 203 -1.61 14.38 15.35
CA TRP A 203 -2.80 13.56 15.60
C TRP A 203 -4.05 14.08 14.87
N LEU A 204 -4.23 15.39 14.78
CA LEU A 204 -5.28 16.01 13.96
C LEU A 204 -5.12 15.64 12.48
N ARG A 205 -3.88 15.58 11.98
CA ARG A 205 -3.61 15.23 10.58
C ARG A 205 -3.75 13.74 10.30
N TYR A 206 -3.16 12.89 11.15
CA TYR A 206 -2.95 11.46 10.87
C TYR A 206 -3.80 10.51 11.69
N GLY A 207 -4.47 10.96 12.75
CA GLY A 207 -5.15 10.08 13.69
C GLY A 207 -6.20 9.15 13.06
N GLU A 208 -7.00 9.66 12.12
CA GLU A 208 -7.97 8.86 11.37
C GLU A 208 -7.26 7.80 10.51
N VAL A 209 -6.16 8.16 9.86
CA VAL A 209 -5.40 7.27 8.98
C VAL A 209 -4.68 6.18 9.78
N ILE A 210 -4.12 6.54 10.93
CA ILE A 210 -3.53 5.58 11.87
C ILE A 210 -4.60 4.59 12.32
N HIS A 211 -5.79 5.07 12.68
CA HIS A 211 -6.92 4.21 13.03
C HIS A 211 -7.24 3.22 11.89
N ASN A 212 -7.28 3.69 10.65
CA ASN A 212 -7.52 2.84 9.48
C ASN A 212 -6.41 1.80 9.26
N ILE A 213 -5.13 2.18 9.40
CA ILE A 213 -3.99 1.23 9.32
C ILE A 213 -4.13 0.15 10.39
N LEU A 214 -4.43 0.52 11.65
CA LEU A 214 -4.65 -0.46 12.72
C LEU A 214 -5.85 -1.36 12.42
N ASN A 215 -6.91 -0.84 11.81
CA ASN A 215 -8.06 -1.64 11.43
C ASN A 215 -7.70 -2.68 10.35
N VAL A 216 -6.90 -2.30 9.35
CA VAL A 216 -6.35 -3.24 8.36
C VAL A 216 -5.49 -4.30 9.06
N GLN A 217 -4.65 -3.92 10.02
CA GLN A 217 -3.84 -4.88 10.78
C GLN A 217 -4.66 -5.87 11.59
N LEU A 218 -5.78 -5.44 12.19
CA LEU A 218 -6.66 -6.32 12.95
C LEU A 218 -7.43 -7.29 12.06
N ASN A 219 -7.95 -6.82 10.94
CA ASN A 219 -8.82 -7.61 10.07
C ASN A 219 -8.06 -8.45 9.04
N ALA A 220 -6.85 -8.03 8.67
CA ALA A 220 -6.03 -8.67 7.64
C ALA A 220 -4.51 -8.57 7.95
N PRO A 221 -4.03 -9.17 9.05
CA PRO A 221 -2.65 -9.01 9.52
C PRO A 221 -1.59 -9.46 8.48
N GLU A 222 -1.84 -10.53 7.74
CA GLU A 222 -0.92 -11.00 6.68
C GLU A 222 -0.81 -9.99 5.53
N ILE A 223 -1.94 -9.41 5.10
CA ILE A 223 -1.97 -8.38 4.05
C ILE A 223 -1.29 -7.10 4.55
N ALA A 224 -1.55 -6.70 5.79
CA ALA A 224 -0.91 -5.52 6.37
C ALA A 224 0.62 -5.69 6.46
N PHE A 225 1.09 -6.88 6.85
CA PHE A 225 2.51 -7.19 6.85
C PHE A 225 3.12 -7.14 5.43
N LEU A 226 2.42 -7.68 4.44
CA LEU A 226 2.82 -7.57 3.03
C LEU A 226 2.93 -6.10 2.60
N LEU A 227 1.92 -5.29 2.90
CA LEU A 227 1.90 -3.86 2.56
C LEU A 227 3.04 -3.09 3.21
N THR A 228 3.39 -3.38 4.46
CA THR A 228 4.55 -2.79 5.13
C THR A 228 5.86 -3.13 4.41
N ASN A 229 5.99 -4.34 3.85
CA ASN A 229 7.16 -4.70 3.04
C ASN A 229 7.15 -4.06 1.65
N MET A 230 5.98 -3.89 1.02
CA MET A 230 5.83 -3.19 -0.25
C MET A 230 6.02 -1.68 -0.13
N LEU A 231 5.76 -1.09 1.05
CA LEU A 231 5.97 0.32 1.36
C LEU A 231 7.27 0.56 2.16
N ASN A 232 8.27 -0.30 2.00
CA ASN A 232 9.59 -0.04 2.57
C ASN A 232 10.24 1.15 1.84
N ASN A 233 10.76 2.12 2.59
CA ASN A 233 11.43 3.31 2.03
C ASN A 233 12.73 2.96 1.32
N ASP A 234 13.40 1.90 1.75
CA ASP A 234 14.57 1.37 1.07
C ASP A 234 14.09 0.42 -0.05
N PRO A 235 14.22 0.79 -1.34
CA PRO A 235 13.76 -0.04 -2.44
C PRO A 235 14.48 -1.40 -2.49
N THR A 236 15.68 -1.52 -1.92
CA THR A 236 16.42 -2.79 -1.87
C THR A 236 15.81 -3.79 -0.89
N LYS A 237 15.07 -3.30 0.12
CA LYS A 237 14.33 -4.13 1.09
C LYS A 237 12.90 -4.42 0.65
N ARG A 238 12.39 -3.70 -0.36
CA ARG A 238 11.03 -3.87 -0.90
C ARG A 238 10.95 -5.16 -1.71
N LEU A 239 9.86 -5.90 -1.62
CA LEU A 239 9.64 -7.12 -2.42
C LEU A 239 9.49 -6.79 -3.91
N SER A 240 9.80 -7.74 -4.79
CA SER A 240 9.46 -7.71 -6.22
C SER A 240 8.06 -8.27 -6.44
N ALA A 241 7.48 -8.03 -7.62
CA ALA A 241 6.17 -8.59 -7.99
C ALA A 241 6.13 -10.11 -7.84
N ARG A 242 7.19 -10.80 -8.26
CA ARG A 242 7.33 -12.26 -8.11
C ARG A 242 7.35 -12.70 -6.65
N GLU A 243 8.19 -12.08 -5.81
CA GLU A 243 8.28 -12.42 -4.39
C GLU A 243 6.95 -12.16 -3.65
N ILE A 244 6.17 -11.16 -4.08
CA ILE A 244 4.83 -10.92 -3.56
C ILE A 244 3.89 -12.07 -3.90
N LEU A 245 3.90 -12.53 -5.15
CA LEU A 245 3.08 -13.69 -5.57
C LEU A 245 3.49 -14.96 -4.83
N GLU A 246 4.80 -15.22 -4.70
CA GLU A 246 5.34 -16.33 -3.90
C GLU A 246 4.91 -16.24 -2.42
N PHE A 247 4.87 -15.04 -1.83
CA PHE A 247 4.36 -14.83 -0.47
C PHE A 247 2.85 -15.13 -0.36
N LEU A 248 2.04 -14.64 -1.31
CA LEU A 248 0.59 -14.86 -1.35
C LEU A 248 0.24 -16.34 -1.53
N ASP A 249 1.08 -17.08 -2.28
CA ASP A 249 0.98 -18.53 -2.45
C ASP A 249 1.55 -19.32 -1.24
N GLY A 250 2.05 -18.64 -0.21
CA GLY A 250 2.60 -19.27 0.99
C GLY A 250 3.98 -19.90 0.79
N GLN A 251 4.65 -19.64 -0.33
CA GLN A 251 5.94 -20.22 -0.69
C GLN A 251 7.10 -19.57 0.08
N CYS A 252 7.02 -18.26 0.31
CA CYS A 252 8.07 -17.51 1.00
C CYS A 252 7.56 -16.57 2.10
N VAL A 253 8.50 -16.01 2.88
CA VAL A 253 8.28 -14.92 3.84
C VAL A 253 9.29 -13.81 3.59
N PRO A 254 8.86 -12.54 3.57
CA PRO A 254 9.76 -11.39 3.53
C PRO A 254 10.80 -11.46 4.65
N LYS A 255 12.03 -11.00 4.36
CA LYS A 255 13.11 -11.00 5.34
C LYS A 255 12.74 -10.09 6.52
N ILE A 256 12.46 -10.70 7.67
CA ILE A 256 12.26 -9.99 8.93
C ILE A 256 13.66 -9.68 9.50
N GLU A 257 13.94 -8.44 9.85
CA GLU A 257 15.22 -8.08 10.46
C GLU A 257 15.40 -8.86 11.78
N LYS A 258 16.60 -9.44 12.00
CA LYS A 258 16.86 -10.47 13.05
C LYS A 258 16.57 -10.04 14.50
N ASN A 259 16.32 -8.76 14.74
CA ASN A 259 16.00 -8.19 16.05
C ASN A 259 14.57 -7.63 16.14
N ALA A 260 13.77 -7.81 15.10
CA ALA A 260 12.39 -7.34 15.08
C ALA A 260 11.51 -8.29 15.92
N ASN A 261 11.47 -8.04 17.22
CA ASN A 261 10.43 -8.60 18.08
C ASN A 261 9.03 -8.03 17.73
N GLU A 262 8.97 -7.06 16.83
CA GLU A 262 7.80 -6.29 16.48
C GLU A 262 7.77 -5.96 14.99
N ILE A 263 6.57 -5.93 14.41
CA ILE A 263 6.35 -5.55 13.01
C ILE A 263 6.07 -4.03 13.00
N PRO A 264 6.82 -3.23 12.22
CA PRO A 264 6.52 -1.81 12.09
C PRO A 264 5.08 -1.59 11.63
N LEU A 265 4.42 -0.60 12.24
CA LEU A 265 3.07 -0.19 11.86
C LEU A 265 3.08 0.56 10.53
N PHE A 266 4.00 1.50 10.41
CA PHE A 266 4.30 2.30 9.21
C PHE A 266 5.68 2.94 9.39
N GLY A 267 6.45 3.07 8.30
CA GLY A 267 7.82 3.57 8.35
C GLY A 267 8.65 2.82 9.41
N THR A 268 9.22 3.55 10.37
CA THR A 268 9.97 3.02 11.52
C THR A 268 9.15 2.96 12.81
N THR A 269 7.87 3.33 12.80
CA THR A 269 7.03 3.40 14.00
C THR A 269 6.54 2.01 14.40
N ASP A 270 6.83 1.59 15.62
CA ASP A 270 6.32 0.36 16.23
C ASP A 270 5.14 0.62 17.18
N VAL A 271 4.57 -0.46 17.73
CA VAL A 271 3.43 -0.37 18.65
C VAL A 271 3.79 0.34 19.97
N PRO A 272 4.90 0.01 20.67
CA PRO A 272 5.33 0.72 21.88
C PRO A 272 5.49 2.22 21.70
N LEU A 273 6.15 2.66 20.63
CA LEU A 273 6.32 4.08 20.33
C LEU A 273 4.95 4.75 20.19
N LEU A 274 4.05 4.17 19.39
CA LEU A 274 2.71 4.71 19.19
C LEU A 274 1.88 4.75 20.48
N ILE A 275 1.99 3.73 21.34
CA ILE A 275 1.32 3.72 22.66
C ILE A 275 1.80 4.88 23.53
N ASN A 276 3.12 5.10 23.60
CA ASN A 276 3.71 6.15 24.42
C ASN A 276 3.24 7.53 23.96
N THR A 277 3.32 7.77 22.66
CA THR A 277 2.84 8.98 22.00
C THR A 277 1.35 9.22 22.24
N LEU A 278 0.52 8.19 22.10
CA LEU A 278 -0.93 8.30 22.28
C LEU A 278 -1.34 8.53 23.75
N ASN A 279 -0.62 7.94 24.70
CA ASN A 279 -0.87 8.16 26.12
C ASN A 279 -0.54 9.58 26.56
N ALA A 280 0.57 10.15 26.05
CA ALA A 280 0.93 11.54 26.29
C ALA A 280 -0.18 12.47 25.77
N GLU A 281 -0.66 12.23 24.55
CA GLU A 281 -1.70 13.05 23.93
C GLU A 281 -3.06 12.94 24.65
N ILE A 282 -3.51 11.74 24.99
CA ILE A 282 -4.76 11.53 25.74
C ILE A 282 -4.69 12.23 27.11
N LYS A 283 -3.53 12.22 27.78
CA LYS A 283 -3.34 12.92 29.05
C LYS A 283 -3.49 14.43 28.85
N TRP A 284 -2.92 14.97 27.78
CA TRP A 284 -3.05 16.38 27.43
C TRP A 284 -4.51 16.77 27.15
N PHE A 285 -5.25 16.03 26.31
CA PHE A 285 -6.66 16.33 26.02
C PHE A 285 -7.56 16.34 27.26
N LYS A 286 -7.32 15.44 28.21
CA LYS A 286 -8.07 15.42 29.49
C LYS A 286 -7.88 16.69 30.32
N MET A 287 -6.77 17.40 30.12
CA MET A 287 -6.47 18.63 30.85
C MET A 287 -7.10 19.87 30.18
N PHE A 288 -7.30 19.85 28.85
CA PHE A 288 -7.61 21.06 28.08
C PHE A 288 -9.00 21.07 27.40
N TYR A 289 -9.85 20.04 27.56
CA TYR A 289 -11.31 19.99 27.28
C TYR A 289 -11.87 20.49 25.92
N GLU A 290 -11.05 20.91 24.95
CA GLU A 290 -11.55 21.67 23.79
C GLU A 290 -11.82 20.87 22.50
N TYR A 291 -11.72 19.54 22.49
CA TYR A 291 -11.86 18.75 21.25
C TYR A 291 -12.74 17.52 21.41
N GLU A 292 -14.04 17.69 21.19
CA GLU A 292 -15.06 16.63 21.36
C GLU A 292 -14.83 15.44 20.41
N ASP A 293 -14.32 15.65 19.19
CA ASP A 293 -14.20 14.59 18.18
C ASP A 293 -12.87 13.81 18.25
N LEU A 294 -11.78 14.47 18.65
CA LEU A 294 -10.45 13.87 18.60
C LEU A 294 -10.24 12.88 19.75
N TYR A 295 -10.71 13.22 20.96
CA TYR A 295 -10.53 12.37 22.13
C TYR A 295 -11.17 10.97 22.01
N PRO A 296 -12.43 10.82 21.52
CA PRO A 296 -13.01 9.51 21.24
C PRO A 296 -12.21 8.71 20.22
N MET A 297 -11.72 9.36 19.15
CA MET A 297 -10.89 8.70 18.14
C MET A 297 -9.58 8.19 18.75
N LEU A 298 -8.84 9.01 19.49
CA LEU A 298 -7.61 8.63 20.17
C LEU A 298 -7.83 7.46 21.15
N THR A 299 -8.93 7.49 21.90
CA THR A 299 -9.31 6.44 22.84
C THR A 299 -9.61 5.11 22.14
N ARG A 300 -10.32 5.16 21.00
CA ARG A 300 -10.57 3.98 20.15
C ARG A 300 -9.26 3.43 19.57
N THR A 301 -8.39 4.29 19.04
CA THR A 301 -7.07 3.89 18.54
C THR A 301 -6.25 3.21 19.63
N ARG A 302 -6.27 3.73 20.86
CA ARG A 302 -5.54 3.16 22.00
C ARG A 302 -6.02 1.75 22.33
N SER A 303 -7.34 1.50 22.28
CA SER A 303 -7.91 0.19 22.63
C SER A 303 -7.62 -0.89 21.58
N MET A 304 -7.24 -0.51 20.36
CA MET A 304 -6.83 -1.43 19.29
C MET A 304 -5.40 -1.94 19.45
N LEU A 305 -4.48 -1.11 19.99
CA LEU A 305 -3.04 -1.40 20.02
C LEU A 305 -2.67 -2.72 20.72
N PRO A 306 -3.27 -3.10 21.88
CA PRO A 306 -3.00 -4.39 22.49
C PRO A 306 -3.38 -5.57 21.59
N LYS A 307 -4.53 -5.48 20.91
CA LYS A 307 -5.01 -6.51 19.98
C LYS A 307 -4.12 -6.62 18.75
N VAL A 308 -3.68 -5.48 18.20
CA VAL A 308 -2.72 -5.43 17.09
C VAL A 308 -1.41 -6.10 17.51
N LYS A 309 -0.87 -5.76 18.68
CA LYS A 309 0.36 -6.36 19.21
C LYS A 309 0.25 -7.88 19.34
N GLU A 310 -0.88 -8.37 19.84
CA GLU A 310 -1.12 -9.81 19.96
C GLU A 310 -1.25 -10.49 18.59
N GLY A 311 -1.99 -9.88 17.65
CA GLY A 311 -2.11 -10.35 16.27
C GLY A 311 -0.76 -10.42 15.55
N GLN A 312 0.09 -9.41 15.71
CA GLN A 312 1.45 -9.41 15.16
C GLN A 312 2.31 -10.55 15.73
N LYS A 313 2.21 -10.83 17.05
CA LYS A 313 2.93 -11.96 17.66
C LYS A 313 2.45 -13.30 17.11
N MET A 314 1.14 -13.47 16.92
CA MET A 314 0.57 -14.68 16.32
C MET A 314 1.03 -14.83 14.87
N LEU A 315 1.00 -13.76 14.09
CA LEU A 315 1.48 -13.73 12.72
C LEU A 315 2.96 -14.12 12.63
N LEU A 316 3.84 -13.54 13.45
CA LEU A 316 5.26 -13.90 13.47
C LEU A 316 5.47 -15.39 13.77
N LYS A 317 4.70 -15.97 14.70
CA LYS A 317 4.73 -17.42 14.98
C LYS A 317 4.25 -18.26 13.79
N MET A 318 3.26 -17.79 13.04
CA MET A 318 2.78 -18.46 11.83
C MET A 318 3.82 -18.39 10.71
N LEU A 319 4.39 -17.20 10.46
CA LEU A 319 5.40 -16.96 9.43
C LEU A 319 6.69 -17.75 9.71
N ALA A 320 7.09 -17.89 10.98
CA ALA A 320 8.25 -18.69 11.37
C ALA A 320 8.15 -20.18 10.98
N LYS A 321 6.95 -20.68 10.64
CA LYS A 321 6.76 -22.06 10.15
C LYS A 321 7.04 -22.19 8.66
N ARG A 322 7.07 -21.09 7.90
CA ARG A 322 7.42 -21.11 6.47
C ARG A 322 8.94 -21.19 6.35
N LYS A 323 9.44 -22.06 5.46
CA LYS A 323 10.85 -22.46 5.44
C LYS A 323 11.74 -21.57 4.57
N GLN A 324 11.16 -20.78 3.66
CA GLN A 324 11.91 -20.02 2.65
C GLN A 324 11.75 -18.51 2.87
N ILE A 325 12.87 -17.80 2.85
CA ILE A 325 12.89 -16.33 2.80
C ILE A 325 12.72 -15.92 1.34
N CYS A 326 11.88 -14.92 1.05
CA CYS A 326 11.69 -14.46 -0.32
C CYS A 326 13.02 -13.98 -0.92
N GLY A 327 13.27 -14.33 -2.19
CA GLY A 327 14.48 -13.96 -2.92
C GLY A 327 15.74 -14.79 -2.61
N GLN A 328 15.63 -15.85 -1.78
CA GLN A 328 16.68 -16.85 -1.53
C GLN A 328 16.38 -18.16 -2.26
#